data_AF-A0A3C0VPU2-F1
#
_entry.id   AF-A0A3C0VPU2-F1
#
_cell.length_a   1.000
_cell.length_b   1.000
_cell.length_c   1.000
_cell.angle_alpha   90.00
_cell.angle_beta   90.00
_cell.angle_gamma   90.00
#
_symmetry.space_group_name_H-M   'P 1'
#
loop_
_entity.id
_entity.type
_entity.pdbx_description
1 polymer ?
#
loop_
_entity_poly.entity_id
_entity_poly.type
_entity_poly.pdbx_seq_one_letter_code
_entity_poly.pdbx_strand_id
1 'polypeptide(L)'
;VASRVIDNLRKHWLKRPPSKPTLLITQGDPFEEKGIAAVTRRVSDELNISRGLIYLDPEIADYHFSNADRYKVIFEIPYSQMRHALEIAKRGRAQEITEHVMSALQIKNDLRQHQGKSLLPSYYRDFALLQEVTKAACKQISGSITLTHTSSDISQFSVSSFYHVGLDLGLINEADIAKFPD
;
A
#
# COMPACT_ATOMS: atom_id res chain seq x y z
N VAL A 1 -0.01 -18.43 -0.86
CA VAL A 1 0.12 -17.02 -0.39
C VAL A 1 -1.08 -16.58 0.42
N ALA A 2 -2.30 -16.50 -0.15
CA ALA A 2 -3.48 -15.97 0.57
C ALA A 2 -3.74 -16.61 1.94
N SER A 3 -3.75 -17.95 2.05
CA SER A 3 -3.95 -18.62 3.35
C SER A 3 -2.93 -18.21 4.41
N ARG A 4 -1.65 -18.05 4.01
CA ARG A 4 -0.60 -17.55 4.92
C ARG A 4 -0.86 -16.11 5.36
N VAL A 5 -1.29 -15.25 4.44
CA VAL A 5 -1.68 -13.86 4.76
C VAL A 5 -2.82 -13.86 5.78
N ILE A 6 -3.86 -14.65 5.56
CA ILE A 6 -5.01 -14.79 6.47
C ILE A 6 -4.57 -15.28 7.85
N ASP A 7 -3.73 -16.31 7.92
CA ASP A 7 -3.22 -16.83 9.18
C ASP A 7 -2.40 -15.80 9.94
N ASN A 8 -1.58 -15.00 9.24
CA ASN A 8 -0.79 -13.93 9.85
C ASN A 8 -1.67 -12.81 10.39
N LEU A 9 -2.69 -12.39 9.64
CA LEU A 9 -3.66 -11.41 10.09
C LEU A 9 -4.40 -11.92 11.34
N ARG A 10 -4.88 -13.16 11.33
CA ARG A 10 -5.52 -13.80 12.50
C ARG A 10 -4.60 -13.82 13.71
N LYS A 11 -3.35 -14.27 13.55
CA LYS A 11 -2.34 -14.29 14.64
C LYS A 11 -2.01 -12.90 15.16
N HIS A 12 -1.92 -11.90 14.28
CA HIS A 12 -1.67 -10.53 14.66
C HIS A 12 -2.85 -9.95 15.45
N TRP A 13 -4.08 -10.12 14.94
CA TRP A 13 -5.30 -9.63 15.57
C TRP A 13 -5.67 -10.36 16.87
N LEU A 14 -5.25 -11.60 17.07
CA LEU A 14 -5.36 -12.26 18.39
C LEU A 14 -4.58 -11.51 19.48
N LYS A 15 -3.42 -10.93 19.14
CA LYS A 15 -2.60 -10.14 20.07
C LYS A 15 -3.02 -8.67 20.11
N ARG A 16 -3.54 -8.16 18.99
CA ARG A 16 -3.87 -6.75 18.75
C ARG A 16 -5.19 -6.65 17.99
N PRO A 17 -6.32 -6.91 18.65
CA PRO A 17 -7.62 -6.95 17.98
C PRO A 17 -7.97 -5.57 17.40
N PRO A 18 -8.54 -5.50 16.19
CA PRO A 18 -9.08 -4.25 15.65
C PRO A 18 -10.16 -3.71 16.58
N SER A 19 -10.09 -2.43 16.93
CA SER A 19 -11.10 -1.76 17.75
C SER A 19 -12.30 -1.23 16.94
N LYS A 20 -12.24 -1.34 15.61
CA LYS A 20 -13.24 -0.88 14.66
C LYS A 20 -13.50 -1.96 13.61
N PRO A 21 -14.65 -1.92 12.90
CA PRO A 21 -14.87 -2.76 11.73
C PRO A 21 -13.71 -2.66 10.75
N THR A 22 -13.25 -3.81 10.24
CA THR A 22 -12.10 -3.86 9.34
C THR A 22 -12.55 -3.68 7.90
N LEU A 23 -11.72 -2.99 7.11
CA LEU A 23 -11.87 -2.84 5.67
C LEU A 23 -10.56 -3.19 4.98
N LEU A 24 -10.62 -3.95 3.89
CA LEU A 24 -9.46 -4.28 3.08
C LEU A 24 -9.26 -3.22 2.00
N ILE A 25 -8.18 -2.45 2.10
CA ILE A 25 -7.84 -1.44 1.09
C ILE A 25 -7.02 -2.08 -0.03
N THR A 26 -7.45 -1.86 -1.27
CA THR A 26 -6.74 -2.27 -2.50
C THR A 26 -6.40 -1.05 -3.34
N GLN A 27 -5.31 -1.14 -4.13
CA GLN A 27 -4.68 0.03 -4.75
C GLN A 27 -4.73 -0.01 -6.29
N GLY A 28 -5.81 -0.51 -6.86
CA GLY A 28 -6.03 -0.51 -8.32
C GLY A 28 -5.35 -1.62 -9.11
N ASP A 29 -4.90 -2.68 -8.42
CA ASP A 29 -4.39 -3.87 -9.11
C ASP A 29 -5.44 -4.45 -10.06
N PRO A 30 -5.07 -4.80 -11.30
CA PRO A 30 -5.99 -5.37 -12.26
C PRO A 30 -6.46 -6.75 -11.83
N PHE A 31 -7.65 -7.15 -12.30
CA PHE A 31 -8.10 -8.52 -12.09
C PHE A 31 -7.18 -9.50 -12.83
N GLU A 32 -6.55 -10.38 -12.05
CA GLU A 32 -5.64 -11.42 -12.53
C GLU A 32 -5.90 -12.71 -11.76
N GLU A 33 -5.70 -13.87 -12.40
CA GLU A 33 -5.88 -15.19 -11.76
C GLU A 33 -4.86 -15.43 -10.63
N LYS A 34 -3.72 -14.73 -10.69
CA LYS A 34 -2.61 -14.80 -9.73
C LYS A 34 -2.20 -13.40 -9.31
N GLY A 35 -1.38 -13.29 -8.26
CA GLY A 35 -0.93 -12.01 -7.74
C GLY A 35 -1.86 -11.42 -6.69
N ILE A 36 -1.71 -10.11 -6.46
CA ILE A 36 -2.31 -9.44 -5.29
C ILE A 36 -3.84 -9.30 -5.39
N ALA A 37 -4.41 -9.11 -6.59
CA ALA A 37 -5.86 -9.10 -6.79
C ALA A 37 -6.48 -10.46 -6.39
N ALA A 38 -5.93 -11.58 -6.86
CA ALA A 38 -6.36 -12.91 -6.46
C ALA A 38 -6.21 -13.16 -4.95
N VAL A 39 -5.12 -12.68 -4.34
CA VAL A 39 -4.89 -12.80 -2.88
C VAL A 39 -5.92 -12.00 -2.09
N THR A 40 -6.14 -10.74 -2.44
CA THR A 40 -7.05 -9.82 -1.71
C THR A 40 -8.51 -10.25 -1.83
N ARG A 41 -8.94 -10.81 -2.97
CA ARG A 41 -10.27 -11.45 -3.08
C ARG A 41 -10.44 -12.58 -2.05
N ARG A 42 -9.47 -13.51 -1.98
CA ARG A 42 -9.52 -14.63 -1.01
C ARG A 42 -9.48 -14.15 0.45
N VAL A 43 -8.69 -13.12 0.75
CA VAL A 43 -8.66 -12.50 2.08
C VAL A 43 -10.02 -11.90 2.43
N SER A 44 -10.65 -11.19 1.49
CA SER A 44 -11.98 -10.60 1.64
C SER A 44 -13.05 -11.67 1.90
N ASP A 45 -13.03 -12.78 1.15
CA ASP A 45 -13.97 -13.88 1.33
C ASP A 45 -13.79 -14.61 2.67
N GLU A 46 -12.56 -15.03 2.98
CA GLU A 46 -12.27 -15.85 4.16
C GLU A 46 -12.43 -15.10 5.49
N LEU A 47 -12.19 -13.78 5.50
CA LEU A 47 -12.36 -12.95 6.68
C LEU A 47 -13.71 -12.23 6.72
N ASN A 48 -14.54 -12.39 5.67
CA ASN A 48 -15.80 -11.67 5.49
C ASN A 48 -15.66 -10.13 5.64
N ILE A 49 -14.66 -9.57 4.96
CA ILE A 49 -14.31 -8.14 5.02
C ILE A 49 -14.57 -7.49 3.66
N SER A 50 -15.30 -6.38 3.64
CA SER A 50 -15.50 -5.56 2.43
C SER A 50 -14.20 -4.91 1.95
N ARG A 51 -14.16 -4.57 0.66
CA ARG A 51 -13.00 -3.89 0.05
C ARG A 51 -13.28 -2.42 -0.19
N GLY A 52 -12.23 -1.61 -0.06
CA GLY A 52 -12.20 -0.23 -0.56
C GLY A 52 -11.14 -0.13 -1.66
N LEU A 53 -11.41 0.63 -2.71
CA LEU A 53 -10.47 0.88 -3.79
C LEU A 53 -9.90 2.29 -3.68
N ILE A 54 -8.59 2.40 -3.58
CA ILE A 54 -7.86 3.66 -3.79
C ILE A 54 -7.15 3.57 -5.13
N TYR A 55 -7.28 4.58 -5.97
CA TYR A 55 -6.73 4.54 -7.34
C TYR A 55 -6.03 5.84 -7.72
N LEU A 56 -4.99 5.76 -8.55
CA LEU A 56 -4.39 6.93 -9.20
C LEU A 56 -5.41 7.66 -10.07
N ASP A 57 -5.45 8.99 -9.95
CA ASP A 57 -6.26 9.86 -10.79
C ASP A 57 -5.92 9.66 -12.30
N PRO A 58 -6.89 9.78 -13.23
CA PRO A 58 -6.66 9.52 -14.65
C PRO A 58 -5.57 10.36 -15.29
N GLU A 59 -5.33 11.58 -14.80
CA GLU A 59 -4.22 12.43 -15.25
C GLU A 59 -2.83 11.91 -14.86
N ILE A 60 -2.75 10.95 -13.91
CA ILE A 60 -1.50 10.27 -13.52
C ILE A 60 -1.37 8.96 -14.30
N ALA A 61 -2.43 8.15 -14.33
CA ALA A 61 -2.46 6.87 -15.03
C ALA A 61 -3.88 6.51 -15.48
N ASP A 62 -4.23 6.88 -16.71
CA ASP A 62 -5.56 6.71 -17.31
C ASP A 62 -6.08 5.25 -17.33
N TYR A 63 -5.17 4.29 -17.43
CA TYR A 63 -5.47 2.86 -17.41
C TYR A 63 -5.74 2.30 -16.01
N HIS A 64 -5.30 2.98 -14.95
CA HIS A 64 -5.25 2.40 -13.62
C HIS A 64 -6.65 2.21 -13.03
N PHE A 65 -7.51 3.22 -13.14
CA PHE A 65 -8.88 3.15 -12.62
C PHE A 65 -9.73 2.14 -13.37
N SER A 66 -9.69 2.14 -14.71
CA SER A 66 -10.53 1.27 -15.54
C SER A 66 -10.18 -0.21 -15.35
N ASN A 67 -8.89 -0.53 -15.15
CA ASN A 67 -8.44 -1.92 -15.00
C ASN A 67 -8.61 -2.49 -13.58
N ALA A 68 -8.84 -1.64 -12.58
CA ALA A 68 -8.88 -2.04 -11.17
C ALA A 68 -9.93 -3.12 -10.86
N ASP A 69 -9.54 -4.12 -10.07
CA ASP A 69 -10.45 -5.14 -9.57
C ASP A 69 -11.46 -4.58 -8.54
N ARG A 70 -12.75 -4.64 -8.90
CA ARG A 70 -13.87 -4.13 -8.09
C ARG A 70 -14.62 -5.19 -7.28
N TYR A 71 -14.14 -6.43 -7.23
CA TYR A 71 -14.81 -7.49 -6.47
C TYR A 71 -14.97 -7.11 -4.98
N LYS A 72 -16.22 -7.06 -4.51
CA LYS A 72 -16.62 -6.64 -3.14
C LYS A 72 -16.15 -5.25 -2.73
N VAL A 73 -15.85 -4.39 -3.70
CA VAL A 73 -15.52 -2.98 -3.43
C VAL A 73 -16.82 -2.24 -3.09
N ILE A 74 -16.86 -1.58 -1.94
CA ILE A 74 -18.03 -0.82 -1.46
C ILE A 74 -17.87 0.70 -1.59
N PHE A 75 -16.65 1.17 -1.84
CA PHE A 75 -16.36 2.56 -2.20
C PHE A 75 -15.05 2.68 -2.97
N GLU A 76 -14.91 3.77 -3.71
CA GLU A 76 -13.74 4.11 -4.51
C GLU A 76 -13.31 5.54 -4.19
N ILE A 77 -12.03 5.78 -3.96
CA ILE A 77 -11.48 7.12 -3.65
C ILE A 77 -10.23 7.35 -4.51
N PRO A 78 -10.14 8.48 -5.22
CA PRO A 78 -8.93 8.82 -5.98
C PRO A 78 -7.77 9.22 -5.05
N TYR A 79 -6.54 9.00 -5.51
CA TYR A 79 -5.31 9.32 -4.82
C TYR A 79 -5.25 10.79 -4.40
N SER A 80 -5.69 11.72 -5.25
CA SER A 80 -5.77 13.15 -4.95
C SER A 80 -6.57 13.46 -3.68
N GLN A 81 -7.68 12.74 -3.43
CA GLN A 81 -8.48 12.91 -2.21
C GLN A 81 -7.76 12.37 -0.97
N MET A 82 -7.05 11.24 -1.09
CA MET A 82 -6.23 10.71 0.01
C MET A 82 -5.09 11.67 0.37
N ARG A 83 -4.43 12.23 -0.64
CA ARG A 83 -3.40 13.25 -0.49
C ARG A 83 -3.96 14.51 0.17
N HIS A 84 -5.14 14.96 -0.25
CA HIS A 84 -5.81 16.14 0.33
C HIS A 84 -6.19 15.91 1.81
N ALA A 85 -6.69 14.73 2.15
CA ALA A 85 -7.03 14.37 3.54
C ALA A 85 -5.81 14.40 4.48
N LEU A 86 -4.63 14.00 4.00
CA LEU A 86 -3.38 14.14 4.76
C LEU A 86 -3.03 15.61 5.00
N GLU A 87 -3.15 16.43 3.95
CA GLU A 87 -2.78 17.84 4.01
C GLU A 87 -3.70 18.64 4.95
N ILE A 88 -5.00 18.33 4.98
CA ILE A 88 -5.95 18.93 5.91
C ILE A 88 -5.57 18.62 7.36
N ALA A 89 -5.23 17.36 7.64
CA ALA A 89 -4.96 16.94 9.02
C ALA A 89 -3.59 17.40 9.52
N LYS A 90 -2.58 17.44 8.64
CA LYS A 90 -1.28 18.01 8.94
C LYS A 90 -0.69 18.63 7.67
N ARG A 91 -0.67 19.96 7.64
CA ARG A 91 -0.08 20.72 6.55
C ARG A 91 1.37 20.30 6.30
N GLY A 92 1.75 20.10 5.05
CA GLY A 92 3.07 19.66 4.60
C GLY A 92 3.28 18.16 4.63
N ARG A 93 2.38 17.36 5.22
CA ARG A 93 2.56 15.91 5.36
C ARG A 93 2.59 15.19 4.02
N ALA A 94 1.74 15.58 3.07
CA ALA A 94 1.75 14.99 1.73
C ALA A 94 3.06 15.30 0.98
N GLN A 95 3.60 16.50 1.19
CA GLN A 95 4.86 16.93 0.60
C GLN A 95 6.06 16.18 1.21
N GLU A 96 6.07 16.03 2.53
CA GLU A 96 7.10 15.27 3.27
C GLU A 96 7.21 13.82 2.78
N ILE A 97 6.08 13.14 2.57
CA ILE A 97 6.03 11.79 1.98
C ILE A 97 6.61 11.81 0.56
N THR A 98 6.24 12.82 -0.24
CA THR A 98 6.70 12.94 -1.62
C THR A 98 8.22 13.05 -1.69
N GLU A 99 8.81 13.88 -0.85
CA GLU A 99 10.26 14.08 -0.79
C GLU A 99 11.01 12.80 -0.37
N HIS A 100 10.48 12.05 0.60
CA HIS A 100 11.08 10.80 1.04
C HIS A 100 10.98 9.70 -0.03
N VAL A 101 9.85 9.60 -0.73
CA VAL A 101 9.71 8.69 -1.88
C VAL A 101 10.70 9.06 -2.98
N MET A 102 10.84 10.35 -3.31
CA MET A 102 11.79 10.80 -4.34
C MET A 102 13.25 10.52 -3.95
N SER A 103 13.61 10.77 -2.69
CA SER A 103 14.95 10.44 -2.17
C SER A 103 15.23 8.93 -2.23
N ALA A 104 14.28 8.10 -1.78
CA ALA A 104 14.41 6.65 -1.85
C ALA A 104 14.50 6.14 -3.30
N LEU A 105 13.77 6.77 -4.24
CA LEU A 105 13.85 6.44 -5.66
C LEU A 105 15.23 6.80 -6.23
N GLN A 106 15.79 7.95 -5.87
CA GLN A 106 17.13 8.36 -6.28
C GLN A 106 18.19 7.36 -5.79
N ILE A 107 18.16 7.01 -4.51
CA ILE A 107 19.09 6.02 -3.92
C ILE A 107 19.02 4.68 -4.67
N LYS A 108 17.81 4.19 -4.98
CA LYS A 108 17.62 2.96 -5.76
C LYS A 108 18.21 3.08 -7.16
N ASN A 109 18.03 4.22 -7.80
CA ASN A 109 18.55 4.49 -9.15
C ASN A 109 20.07 4.55 -9.18
N ASP A 110 20.69 5.24 -8.22
CA ASP A 110 22.16 5.31 -8.08
C ASP A 110 22.74 3.90 -7.93
N LEU A 111 22.15 3.08 -7.05
CA LEU A 111 22.55 1.68 -6.88
C LEU A 111 22.41 0.84 -8.15
N ARG A 112 21.35 1.06 -8.94
CA ARG A 112 21.17 0.37 -10.23
C ARG A 112 22.20 0.80 -11.24
N GLN A 113 22.53 2.09 -11.31
CA GLN A 113 23.57 2.61 -12.20
C GLN A 113 24.94 2.04 -11.83
N HIS A 114 25.28 1.98 -10.54
CA HIS A 114 26.49 1.30 -10.07
C HIS A 114 26.55 -0.19 -10.45
N GLN A 115 25.39 -0.83 -10.61
CA GLN A 115 25.27 -2.22 -11.09
C GLN A 115 25.17 -2.34 -12.63
N GLY A 116 25.34 -1.24 -13.38
CA GLY A 116 25.20 -1.24 -14.84
C GLY A 116 23.77 -1.47 -15.35
N LYS A 117 22.75 -1.28 -14.50
CA LYS A 117 21.33 -1.43 -14.84
C LYS A 117 20.71 -0.09 -15.21
N SER A 118 19.67 -0.14 -16.04
CA SER A 118 18.83 1.03 -16.34
C SER A 118 18.14 1.58 -15.09
N LEU A 119 17.77 2.86 -15.11
CA LEU A 119 16.94 3.47 -14.07
C LEU A 119 15.59 2.76 -13.91
N LEU A 120 14.98 2.89 -12.74
CA LEU A 120 13.62 2.43 -12.52
C LEU A 120 12.64 3.22 -13.41
N PRO A 121 11.62 2.55 -13.98
CA PRO A 121 10.57 3.21 -14.75
C PRO A 121 9.88 4.35 -13.98
N SER A 122 9.39 5.36 -14.69
CA SER A 122 8.73 6.54 -14.10
C SER A 122 7.55 6.19 -13.20
N TYR A 123 6.78 5.15 -13.55
CA TYR A 123 5.63 4.70 -12.76
C TYR A 123 5.99 4.32 -11.32
N TYR A 124 7.24 3.95 -11.02
CA TYR A 124 7.66 3.61 -9.66
C TYR A 124 7.35 4.73 -8.67
N ARG A 125 7.54 5.98 -9.09
CA ARG A 125 7.20 7.16 -8.29
C ARG A 125 5.72 7.15 -7.94
N ASP A 126 4.86 7.03 -8.93
CA ASP A 126 3.42 7.22 -8.75
C ASP A 126 2.81 6.09 -7.92
N PHE A 127 3.23 4.85 -8.14
CA PHE A 127 2.78 3.71 -7.34
C PHE A 127 3.37 3.72 -5.91
N ALA A 128 4.61 4.18 -5.72
CA ALA A 128 5.17 4.37 -4.37
C ALA A 128 4.41 5.46 -3.60
N LEU A 129 4.08 6.58 -4.25
CA LEU A 129 3.26 7.63 -3.67
C LEU A 129 1.86 7.11 -3.33
N LEU A 130 1.21 6.38 -4.25
CA LEU A 130 -0.07 5.73 -3.99
C LEU A 130 -0.01 4.87 -2.74
N GLN A 131 1.01 4.00 -2.62
CA GLN A 131 1.24 3.15 -1.46
C GLN A 131 1.38 3.96 -0.16
N GLU A 132 2.33 4.88 -0.09
CA GLU A 132 2.68 5.57 1.16
C GLU A 132 1.61 6.56 1.61
N VAL A 133 1.03 7.33 0.68
CA VAL A 133 -0.07 8.26 0.97
C VAL A 133 -1.31 7.50 1.44
N THR A 134 -1.65 6.39 0.78
CA THR A 134 -2.82 5.59 1.18
C THR A 134 -2.67 5.06 2.60
N LYS A 135 -1.51 4.47 2.93
CA LYS A 135 -1.25 3.97 4.29
C LYS A 135 -1.37 5.06 5.34
N ALA A 136 -0.71 6.19 5.11
CA ALA A 136 -0.71 7.31 6.03
C ALA A 136 -2.14 7.88 6.22
N ALA A 137 -2.86 8.10 5.12
CA ALA A 137 -4.23 8.62 5.15
C ALA A 137 -5.18 7.64 5.85
N CYS A 138 -5.12 6.35 5.52
CA CYS A 138 -5.95 5.34 6.17
C CYS A 138 -5.66 5.25 7.67
N LYS A 139 -4.39 5.24 8.08
CA LYS A 139 -4.02 5.25 9.51
C LYS A 139 -4.53 6.50 10.23
N GLN A 140 -4.41 7.66 9.60
CA GLN A 140 -4.88 8.92 10.15
C GLN A 140 -6.42 8.95 10.30
N ILE A 141 -7.17 8.53 9.28
CA ILE A 141 -8.63 8.56 9.26
C ILE A 141 -9.21 7.54 10.24
N SER A 142 -8.68 6.32 10.23
CA SER A 142 -9.24 5.22 11.03
C SER A 142 -8.66 5.14 12.45
N GLY A 143 -7.48 5.72 12.69
CA GLY A 143 -6.71 5.61 13.93
C GLY A 143 -5.88 4.33 14.05
N SER A 144 -6.04 3.35 13.15
CA SER A 144 -5.35 2.06 13.22
C SER A 144 -5.18 1.44 11.84
N ILE A 145 -4.10 0.71 11.60
CA ILE A 145 -3.91 -0.02 10.35
C ILE A 145 -3.26 -1.37 10.68
N THR A 146 -3.52 -2.36 9.84
CA THR A 146 -2.72 -3.59 9.82
C THR A 146 -2.19 -3.76 8.40
N LEU A 147 -0.88 -3.83 8.27
CA LEU A 147 -0.18 -4.07 7.01
C LEU A 147 0.27 -5.52 6.97
N THR A 148 0.21 -6.15 5.80
CA THR A 148 0.76 -7.48 5.58
C THR A 148 1.42 -7.51 4.22
N HIS A 149 2.60 -8.11 4.16
CA HIS A 149 3.25 -8.43 2.89
C HIS A 149 2.78 -9.80 2.41
N THR A 150 2.99 -10.08 1.13
CA THR A 150 2.72 -11.38 0.50
C THR A 150 3.97 -12.25 0.38
N SER A 151 5.12 -11.74 0.82
CA SER A 151 6.44 -12.36 0.81
C SER A 151 7.22 -11.92 2.06
N SER A 152 8.10 -12.77 2.57
CA SER A 152 9.11 -12.44 3.59
C SER A 152 10.29 -11.68 2.98
N ASP A 153 10.64 -12.00 1.72
CA ASP A 153 11.65 -11.30 0.95
C ASP A 153 11.02 -10.21 0.07
N ILE A 154 11.33 -8.95 0.38
CA ILE A 154 10.91 -7.78 -0.40
C ILE A 154 12.09 -7.30 -1.22
N SER A 155 12.03 -7.52 -2.54
CA SER A 155 13.07 -7.07 -3.46
C SER A 155 13.34 -5.56 -3.32
N GLN A 156 14.61 -5.21 -3.17
CA GLN A 156 15.11 -3.84 -3.03
C GLN A 156 14.61 -2.91 -4.16
N PHE A 157 14.41 -3.45 -5.36
CA PHE A 157 13.98 -2.70 -6.54
C PHE A 157 12.49 -2.88 -6.85
N SER A 158 11.67 -3.31 -5.88
CA SER A 158 10.21 -3.35 -5.99
C SER A 158 9.56 -2.07 -5.47
N VAL A 159 8.35 -1.76 -5.94
CA VAL A 159 7.53 -0.68 -5.35
C VAL A 159 7.22 -0.96 -3.88
N SER A 160 7.00 -2.24 -3.52
CA SER A 160 6.71 -2.61 -2.13
C SER A 160 7.82 -2.20 -1.16
N SER A 161 9.09 -2.20 -1.60
CA SER A 161 10.23 -1.78 -0.78
C SER A 161 10.21 -0.30 -0.33
N PHE A 162 9.34 0.53 -0.89
CA PHE A 162 9.12 1.91 -0.40
C PHE A 162 8.36 1.95 0.94
N TYR A 163 7.89 0.80 1.45
CA TYR A 163 7.14 0.76 2.71
C TYR A 163 7.88 1.35 3.92
N HIS A 164 9.22 1.38 3.87
CA HIS A 164 10.06 2.03 4.85
C HIS A 164 9.82 3.54 4.98
N VAL A 165 9.39 4.23 3.92
CA VAL A 165 9.11 5.68 3.97
C VAL A 165 8.11 6.01 5.07
N GLY A 166 7.01 5.26 5.16
CA GLY A 166 6.04 5.43 6.24
C GLY A 166 6.59 5.10 7.63
N LEU A 167 7.54 4.17 7.75
CA LEU A 167 8.20 3.84 9.02
C LEU A 167 9.16 4.95 9.44
N ASP A 168 10.02 5.41 8.51
CA ASP A 168 11.02 6.46 8.74
C ASP A 168 10.37 7.79 9.16
N LEU A 169 9.21 8.09 8.58
CA LEU A 169 8.39 9.26 8.92
C LEU A 169 7.48 9.08 10.14
N GLY A 170 7.48 7.88 10.76
CA GLY A 170 6.61 7.56 11.90
C GLY A 170 5.10 7.59 11.59
N LEU A 171 4.72 7.40 10.32
CA LEU A 171 3.33 7.38 9.85
C LEU A 171 2.66 6.03 10.10
N ILE A 172 3.48 4.99 10.13
CA ILE A 172 3.16 3.63 10.53
C ILE A 172 4.25 3.14 11.47
N ASN A 173 3.95 2.11 12.25
CA ASN A 173 4.90 1.50 13.17
C ASN A 173 5.12 0.03 12.81
N GLU A 174 6.24 -0.56 13.24
CA GLU A 174 6.48 -2.02 13.17
C GLU A 174 5.33 -2.84 13.78
N ALA A 175 4.73 -2.27 14.82
CA ALA A 175 3.56 -2.80 15.52
C ALA A 175 2.29 -2.89 14.64
N ASP A 176 2.22 -2.14 13.55
CA ASP A 176 1.14 -2.18 12.57
C ASP A 176 1.35 -3.29 11.51
N ILE A 177 2.52 -3.96 11.49
CA ILE A 177 2.87 -4.95 10.47
C ILE A 177 2.64 -6.39 10.98
N ALA A 178 1.75 -7.12 10.31
CA ALA A 178 1.63 -8.57 10.42
C ALA A 178 2.72 -9.22 9.56
N LYS A 179 3.87 -9.51 10.17
CA LYS A 179 5.06 -10.04 9.49
C LYS A 179 4.74 -11.35 8.75
N PHE A 180 5.20 -11.44 7.51
CA PHE A 180 5.15 -12.67 6.74
C PHE A 180 6.27 -13.59 7.24
N PRO A 181 5.99 -14.86 7.57
CA PRO A 181 7.01 -15.78 8.08
C PRO A 181 8.03 -16.12 7.00
N ASP A 182 9.27 -16.35 7.43
CA ASP A 182 10.37 -16.84 6.59
C ASP A 182 10.04 -18.18 5.92
#